data_AF-A0A0G4PJI4-F1
#
_entry.id   AF-A0A0G4PJI4-F1
#
_cell.length_a   1.000
_cell.length_b   1.000
_cell.length_c   1.000
_cell.angle_alpha   90.00
_cell.angle_beta   90.00
_cell.angle_gamma   90.00
#
_symmetry.space_group_name_H-M   'P 1'
#
loop_
_entity.id
_entity.type
_entity.pdbx_description
1 polymer ?
#
loop_
_entity_poly.entity_id
_entity_poly.type
_entity_poly.pdbx_seq_one_letter_code
_entity_poly.pdbx_strand_id
1 'polypeptide(L)'
;MAEPIGIASGLVALATFAFQSSTALFDVVQSYQSHPKRVRDLTEELETLNGVLGALTETLNANTDANFASLEYPLLRCGNACRDFEKELKKCSTRSLAGKTSFRDWAKLKYMGEDIDGFRRMLAGYKSTIIIALNDVNLRQSSIAADSLESYKEMIETTTDDLETHLESIDEKLENIIAKNTRDSITDAGEIQLMEEERLSTQKCLEICAQLSSHIDQIQQLRKTRDNSTESGSSSSVPERVTNEGLQECKNSLFNTAAKLENHLKILMDRIVTNSKTSTASQEDIAELLRLQEEWETTRQCMHICSKAGTHLDENASTIDNYATGDAVQFMVSTNEKIIHGRNRGLGWRTRQVGGHLSDASLQQLSKDMTRVNFANTDHRGSPSAGQDEGLGDKPLSEFKDRYGRGFKLMTERSAPNVSSTTPPKSEQ
;
A
#
# COMPACT_ATOMS: atom_id res chain seq x y z
N MET A 1 2.48 -34.36 -6.08
CA MET A 1 1.25 -33.84 -5.45
C MET A 1 1.51 -33.83 -3.95
N ALA A 2 1.88 -32.67 -3.42
CA ALA A 2 2.13 -32.48 -2.00
C ALA A 2 0.88 -31.82 -1.41
N GLU A 3 0.26 -32.48 -0.44
CA GLU A 3 -0.97 -32.03 0.21
C GLU A 3 -0.72 -30.76 1.07
N PRO A 4 -1.75 -29.92 1.28
CA PRO A 4 -1.68 -28.68 2.06
C PRO A 4 -1.72 -28.90 3.59
N ILE A 5 -1.26 -30.06 4.09
CA ILE A 5 -1.42 -30.46 5.50
C ILE A 5 -0.55 -29.64 6.48
N GLY A 6 0.44 -28.88 5.99
CA GLY A 6 1.42 -28.20 6.86
C GLY A 6 0.89 -27.01 7.67
N ILE A 7 -0.07 -26.24 7.15
CA ILE A 7 -0.45 -24.95 7.74
C ILE A 7 -1.69 -25.09 8.63
N ALA A 8 -2.72 -25.81 8.18
CA ALA A 8 -3.94 -26.03 8.96
C ALA A 8 -3.66 -26.87 10.23
N SER A 9 -2.79 -27.88 10.13
CA SER A 9 -2.38 -28.69 11.30
C SER A 9 -1.62 -27.87 12.35
N GLY A 10 -0.86 -26.85 11.93
CA GLY A 10 -0.14 -25.97 12.84
C GLY A 10 -1.09 -25.05 13.61
N LEU A 11 -2.08 -24.48 12.93
CA LEU A 11 -3.00 -23.55 13.54
C LEU A 11 -4.00 -24.22 14.51
N VAL A 12 -4.52 -25.39 14.14
CA VAL A 12 -5.34 -26.21 15.06
C VAL A 12 -4.57 -26.53 16.34
N ALA A 13 -3.28 -26.89 16.22
CA ALA A 13 -2.43 -27.15 17.38
C ALA A 13 -2.25 -25.90 18.25
N LEU A 14 -2.08 -24.72 17.65
CA LEU A 14 -1.94 -23.45 18.38
C LEU A 14 -3.25 -23.03 19.07
N ALA A 15 -4.39 -23.14 18.39
CA ALA A 15 -5.70 -22.87 18.99
C ALA A 15 -5.97 -23.81 20.18
N THR A 16 -5.67 -25.10 20.01
CA THR A 16 -5.77 -26.10 21.07
C THR A 16 -4.83 -25.79 22.24
N PHE A 17 -3.59 -25.39 21.94
CA PHE A 17 -2.60 -25.00 22.96
C PHE A 17 -3.06 -23.78 23.75
N ALA A 18 -3.56 -22.74 23.08
CA ALA A 18 -4.09 -21.55 23.72
C ALA A 18 -5.30 -21.87 24.60
N PHE A 19 -6.23 -22.69 24.08
CA PHE A 19 -7.42 -23.13 24.82
C PHE A 19 -7.06 -23.92 26.09
N GLN A 20 -6.16 -24.90 25.97
CA GLN A 20 -5.69 -25.68 27.12
C GLN A 20 -4.96 -24.82 28.15
N SER A 21 -4.13 -23.88 27.70
CA SER A 21 -3.38 -22.99 28.60
C SER A 21 -4.31 -22.02 29.34
N SER A 22 -5.32 -21.48 28.65
CA SER A 22 -6.32 -20.59 29.25
C SER A 22 -7.24 -21.34 30.23
N THR A 23 -7.64 -22.57 29.89
CA THR A 23 -8.39 -23.46 30.79
C THR A 23 -7.60 -23.81 32.05
N ALA A 24 -6.32 -24.18 31.90
CA ALA A 24 -5.46 -24.48 33.04
C ALA A 24 -5.30 -23.26 33.98
N LEU A 25 -5.14 -22.07 33.42
CA LEU A 25 -5.10 -20.84 34.22
C LEU A 25 -6.43 -20.58 34.94
N PHE A 26 -7.56 -20.74 34.24
CA PHE A 26 -8.90 -20.59 34.83
C PHE A 26 -9.09 -21.54 36.02
N ASP A 27 -8.75 -22.82 35.87
CA ASP A 27 -8.87 -23.82 36.93
C ASP A 27 -8.01 -23.46 38.15
N VAL A 28 -6.78 -22.99 37.92
CA VAL A 28 -5.88 -22.56 39.00
C VAL A 28 -6.46 -21.35 39.72
N VAL A 29 -6.97 -20.34 39.01
CA VAL A 29 -7.60 -19.16 39.63
C VAL A 29 -8.84 -19.56 40.44
N GLN A 30 -9.68 -20.45 39.89
CA GLN A 30 -10.90 -20.91 40.53
C GLN A 30 -10.64 -21.77 41.78
N SER A 31 -9.50 -22.46 41.85
CA SER A 31 -9.12 -23.29 43.02
C SER A 31 -8.92 -22.50 44.32
N TYR A 32 -8.72 -21.18 44.23
CA TYR A 32 -8.58 -20.31 45.41
C TYR A 32 -9.95 -19.90 45.97
N GLN A 33 -10.06 -19.79 47.30
CA GLN A 33 -11.36 -19.50 47.96
C GLN A 33 -11.77 -18.02 47.97
N SER A 34 -10.83 -17.09 47.75
CA SER A 34 -11.08 -15.65 47.86
C SER A 34 -10.67 -14.93 46.58
N HIS A 35 -11.67 -14.36 45.90
CA HIS A 35 -11.49 -13.61 44.67
C HIS A 35 -11.89 -12.15 44.90
N PRO A 36 -10.93 -11.21 45.04
CA PRO A 36 -11.25 -9.79 44.97
C PRO A 36 -11.84 -9.46 43.59
N LYS A 37 -12.54 -8.33 43.47
CA LYS A 37 -13.26 -7.95 42.23
C LYS A 37 -12.42 -8.16 40.96
N ARG A 38 -11.21 -7.60 40.91
CA ARG A 38 -10.27 -7.76 39.77
C ARG A 38 -10.00 -9.21 39.35
N VAL A 39 -10.00 -10.15 40.30
CA VAL A 39 -9.78 -11.59 40.02
C VAL A 39 -11.06 -12.25 39.50
N ARG A 40 -12.24 -11.82 39.99
CA ARG A 40 -13.52 -12.26 39.40
C ARG A 40 -13.66 -11.76 37.97
N ASP A 41 -13.32 -10.50 37.73
CA ASP A 41 -13.35 -9.91 36.39
C ASP A 41 -12.35 -10.62 35.45
N LEU A 42 -11.16 -11.01 35.94
CA LEU A 42 -10.23 -11.87 35.19
C LEU A 42 -10.82 -13.27 34.91
N THR A 43 -11.53 -13.85 35.87
CA THR A 43 -12.14 -15.18 35.73
C THR A 43 -13.23 -15.17 34.66
N GLU A 44 -14.08 -14.13 34.65
CA GLU A 44 -15.08 -13.90 33.61
C GLU A 44 -14.41 -13.73 32.24
N GLU A 45 -13.34 -12.93 32.17
CA GLU A 45 -12.60 -12.75 30.93
C GLU A 45 -12.01 -14.07 30.41
N LEU A 46 -11.40 -14.88 31.28
CA LEU A 46 -10.89 -16.22 30.94
C LEU A 46 -11.99 -17.18 30.48
N GLU A 47 -13.16 -17.15 31.10
CA GLU A 47 -14.31 -17.96 30.67
C GLU A 47 -14.76 -17.57 29.26
N THR A 48 -14.87 -16.27 28.98
CA THR A 48 -15.23 -15.80 27.64
C THR A 48 -14.15 -16.11 26.59
N LEU A 49 -12.87 -15.99 26.95
CA LEU A 49 -11.74 -16.36 26.09
C LEU A 49 -11.75 -17.87 25.78
N ASN A 50 -12.00 -18.73 26.78
CA ASN A 50 -12.14 -20.17 26.59
C ASN A 50 -13.28 -20.49 25.62
N GLY A 51 -14.44 -19.82 25.76
CA GLY A 51 -15.56 -19.99 24.83
C GLY A 51 -15.18 -19.66 23.38
N VAL A 52 -14.50 -18.54 23.17
CA VAL A 52 -14.06 -18.09 21.83
C VAL A 52 -12.98 -19.02 21.24
N LEU A 53 -12.01 -19.46 22.04
CA LEU A 53 -10.97 -20.40 21.61
C LEU A 53 -11.53 -21.79 21.29
N GLY A 54 -12.55 -22.22 22.04
CA GLY A 54 -13.31 -23.44 21.76
C GLY A 54 -14.02 -23.35 20.41
N ALA A 55 -14.77 -22.27 20.17
CA ALA A 55 -15.45 -22.02 18.90
C ALA A 55 -14.48 -21.94 17.71
N LEU A 56 -13.31 -21.32 17.90
CA LEU A 56 -12.25 -21.30 16.88
C LEU A 56 -11.73 -22.71 16.57
N THR A 57 -11.48 -23.51 17.59
CA THR A 57 -10.98 -24.89 17.43
C THR A 57 -12.01 -25.76 16.69
N GLU A 58 -13.29 -25.64 17.03
CA GLU A 58 -14.37 -26.33 16.31
C GLU A 58 -14.46 -25.89 14.85
N THR A 59 -14.38 -24.58 14.59
CA THR A 59 -14.44 -24.01 13.24
C THR A 59 -13.28 -24.50 12.37
N LEU A 60 -12.06 -24.56 12.92
CA LEU A 60 -10.87 -25.07 12.23
C LEU A 60 -10.96 -26.56 11.93
N ASN A 61 -11.58 -27.34 12.81
CA ASN A 61 -11.78 -28.78 12.59
C ASN A 61 -12.89 -29.07 11.57
N ALA A 62 -13.92 -28.21 11.51
CA ALA A 62 -15.06 -28.39 10.61
C ALA A 62 -14.83 -27.86 9.19
N ASN A 63 -14.04 -26.79 9.02
CA ASN A 63 -13.87 -26.09 7.75
C ASN A 63 -12.42 -26.09 7.28
N THR A 64 -12.07 -26.96 6.34
CA THR A 64 -10.73 -27.02 5.73
C THR A 64 -10.36 -25.79 4.89
N ASP A 65 -11.33 -24.99 4.45
CA ASP A 65 -11.11 -23.85 3.55
C ASP A 65 -11.02 -22.49 4.29
N ALA A 66 -11.27 -22.46 5.60
CA ALA A 66 -11.22 -21.23 6.39
C ALA A 66 -9.76 -20.85 6.71
N ASN A 67 -9.27 -19.75 6.11
CA ASN A 67 -7.90 -19.29 6.33
C ASN A 67 -7.82 -18.37 7.55
N PHE A 68 -7.18 -18.86 8.62
CA PHE A 68 -6.91 -18.13 9.85
C PHE A 68 -5.40 -17.96 10.09
N ALA A 69 -4.56 -18.04 9.04
CA ALA A 69 -3.10 -18.01 9.19
C ALA A 69 -2.57 -16.76 9.94
N SER A 70 -3.27 -15.63 9.86
CA SER A 70 -2.92 -14.41 10.60
C SER A 70 -3.01 -14.56 12.13
N LEU A 71 -3.79 -15.53 12.63
CA LEU A 71 -3.91 -15.82 14.07
C LEU A 71 -2.76 -16.66 14.64
N GLU A 72 -1.82 -17.16 13.82
CA GLU A 72 -0.73 -18.02 14.29
C GLU A 72 0.03 -17.41 15.47
N TYR A 73 0.45 -16.15 15.30
CA TYR A 73 1.22 -15.45 16.32
C TYR A 73 0.37 -15.03 17.53
N PRO A 74 -0.82 -14.40 17.35
CA PRO A 74 -1.73 -14.11 18.46
C PRO A 74 -2.08 -15.32 19.33
N LEU A 75 -2.36 -16.48 18.74
CA LEU A 75 -2.70 -17.70 19.47
C LEU A 75 -1.51 -18.23 20.27
N LEU A 76 -0.33 -18.27 19.66
CA LEU A 76 0.89 -18.70 20.34
C LEU A 76 1.17 -17.82 21.56
N ARG A 77 1.13 -16.49 21.40
CA ARG A 77 1.41 -15.55 22.49
C ARG A 77 0.32 -15.57 23.56
N CYS A 78 -0.96 -15.67 23.17
CA CYS A 78 -2.08 -15.84 24.12
C CYS A 78 -1.90 -17.08 25.00
N GLY A 79 -1.59 -18.23 24.40
CA GLY A 79 -1.33 -19.46 25.15
C GLY A 79 -0.12 -19.36 26.07
N ASN A 80 0.96 -18.77 25.58
CA ASN A 80 2.15 -18.52 26.40
C ASN A 80 1.85 -17.56 27.56
N ALA A 81 1.12 -16.46 27.33
CA ALA A 81 0.75 -15.50 28.36
C ALA A 81 -0.09 -16.16 29.46
N CYS A 82 -1.08 -16.98 29.10
CA CYS A 82 -1.86 -17.76 30.07
C CYS A 82 -0.96 -18.68 30.91
N ARG A 83 -0.08 -19.42 30.25
CA ARG A 83 0.86 -20.36 30.90
C ARG A 83 1.88 -19.66 31.80
N ASP A 84 2.40 -18.52 31.38
CA ASP A 84 3.41 -17.77 32.13
C ASP A 84 2.77 -17.08 33.35
N PHE A 85 1.56 -16.55 33.21
CA PHE A 85 0.79 -16.03 34.32
C PHE A 85 0.41 -17.12 35.35
N GLU A 86 0.03 -18.31 34.87
CA GLU A 86 -0.21 -19.49 35.72
C GLU A 86 1.04 -19.85 36.55
N LYS A 87 2.23 -19.82 35.95
CA LYS A 87 3.50 -20.07 36.66
C LYS A 87 3.76 -19.02 37.74
N GLU A 88 3.58 -17.74 37.44
CA GLU A 88 3.76 -16.67 38.44
C GLU A 88 2.75 -16.81 39.59
N LEU A 89 1.51 -17.16 39.29
CA LEU A 89 0.49 -17.44 40.30
C LEU A 89 0.89 -18.61 41.22
N LYS A 90 1.37 -19.72 40.65
CA LYS A 90 1.85 -20.89 41.42
C LYS A 90 3.10 -20.58 42.26
N LYS A 91 4.04 -19.79 41.72
CA LYS A 91 5.26 -19.35 42.41
C LYS A 91 4.96 -18.47 43.62
N CYS A 92 3.94 -17.62 43.53
CA CYS A 92 3.48 -16.85 44.68
C CYS A 92 2.75 -17.71 45.73
N SER A 93 2.11 -18.82 45.32
CA SER A 93 1.38 -19.74 46.21
C SER A 93 2.29 -20.56 47.12
N THR A 94 3.45 -21.03 46.62
CA THR A 94 4.40 -21.86 47.41
C THR A 94 5.07 -21.12 48.57
N ARG A 95 5.08 -19.78 48.57
CA ARG A 95 5.55 -18.96 49.72
C ARG A 95 4.53 -18.86 50.85
N SER A 96 3.25 -19.12 50.57
CA SER A 96 2.20 -19.12 51.58
C SER A 96 2.11 -20.49 52.24
N LEU A 97 2.31 -20.52 53.56
CA LEU A 97 2.40 -21.72 54.38
C LEU A 97 1.32 -22.76 54.00
N ALA A 98 1.77 -23.98 53.67
CA ALA A 98 0.95 -25.09 53.23
C ALA A 98 -0.31 -25.26 54.07
N GLY A 99 -1.48 -25.17 53.43
CA GLY A 99 -2.77 -25.52 54.04
C GLY A 99 -3.83 -24.42 54.12
N LYS A 100 -3.59 -23.20 53.60
CA LYS A 100 -4.66 -22.20 53.44
C LYS A 100 -4.83 -21.83 51.98
N THR A 101 -5.93 -22.31 51.39
CA THR A 101 -6.55 -22.01 50.08
C THR A 101 -6.85 -20.52 49.81
N SER A 102 -6.24 -19.62 50.57
CA SER A 102 -6.45 -18.17 50.54
C SER A 102 -5.18 -17.51 49.98
N PHE A 103 -5.16 -17.22 48.68
CA PHE A 103 -4.14 -16.35 48.11
C PHE A 103 -4.39 -14.91 48.55
N ARG A 104 -3.60 -14.41 49.51
CA ARG A 104 -3.75 -13.04 50.04
C ARG A 104 -2.95 -12.01 49.24
N ASP A 105 -2.05 -12.48 48.39
CA ASP A 105 -1.06 -11.65 47.69
C ASP A 105 -1.47 -11.29 46.25
N TRP A 106 -2.78 -11.28 45.94
CA TRP A 106 -3.31 -10.86 44.62
C TRP A 106 -2.77 -9.49 44.17
N ALA A 107 -2.53 -8.58 45.11
CA ALA A 107 -1.98 -7.25 44.81
C ALA A 107 -0.50 -7.25 44.42
N LYS A 108 0.25 -8.32 44.68
CA LYS A 108 1.68 -8.45 44.33
C LYS A 108 1.91 -9.16 43.01
N LEU A 109 0.87 -9.80 42.47
CA LEU A 109 0.96 -10.52 41.21
C LEU A 109 1.19 -9.51 40.09
N LYS A 110 2.28 -9.70 39.36
CA LYS A 110 2.64 -8.88 38.22
C LYS A 110 2.99 -9.74 37.02
N TYR A 111 2.67 -9.24 35.84
CA TYR A 111 3.05 -9.82 34.57
C TYR A 111 3.47 -8.70 33.63
N MET A 112 4.70 -8.74 33.12
CA MET A 112 5.30 -7.69 32.28
C MET A 112 5.15 -6.28 32.89
N GLY A 113 5.43 -6.19 34.20
CA GLY A 113 5.28 -4.95 34.98
C GLY A 113 3.83 -4.55 35.32
N GLU A 114 2.82 -5.17 34.73
CA GLU A 114 1.40 -4.86 34.95
C GLU A 114 0.75 -5.70 36.05
N ASP A 115 -0.36 -5.21 36.59
CA ASP A 115 -1.18 -5.94 37.54
C ASP A 115 -2.20 -6.85 36.83
N ILE A 116 -3.09 -7.45 37.62
CA ILE A 116 -4.15 -8.35 37.14
C ILE A 116 -5.07 -7.67 36.12
N ASP A 117 -5.37 -6.39 36.30
CA ASP A 117 -6.25 -5.65 35.39
C ASP A 117 -5.57 -5.37 34.05
N GLY A 118 -4.25 -5.16 34.05
CA GLY A 118 -3.44 -5.10 32.84
C GLY A 118 -3.40 -6.42 32.07
N PHE A 119 -3.09 -7.52 32.77
CA PHE A 119 -3.14 -8.86 32.17
C PHE A 119 -4.53 -9.19 31.59
N ARG A 120 -5.61 -8.83 32.29
CA ARG A 120 -6.98 -8.98 31.79
C ARG A 120 -7.23 -8.19 30.51
N ARG A 121 -6.80 -6.92 30.43
CA ARG A 121 -6.94 -6.09 29.22
C ARG A 121 -6.22 -6.71 28.01
N MET A 122 -5.01 -7.23 28.23
CA MET A 122 -4.27 -7.95 27.20
C MET A 122 -5.04 -9.20 26.70
N LEU A 123 -5.61 -10.01 27.61
CA LEU A 123 -6.45 -11.15 27.21
C LEU A 123 -7.72 -10.71 26.45
N ALA A 124 -8.33 -9.60 26.84
CA ALA A 124 -9.48 -9.03 26.12
C ALA A 124 -9.10 -8.65 24.68
N GLY A 125 -7.91 -8.07 24.47
CA GLY A 125 -7.38 -7.80 23.13
C GLY A 125 -7.27 -9.07 22.27
N TYR A 126 -6.72 -10.16 22.84
CA TYR A 126 -6.68 -11.46 22.16
C TYR A 126 -8.06 -12.01 21.85
N LYS A 127 -8.96 -12.00 22.82
CA LYS A 127 -10.35 -12.46 22.67
C LYS A 127 -11.04 -11.72 21.53
N SER A 128 -11.03 -10.39 21.55
CA SER A 128 -11.68 -9.56 20.52
C SER A 128 -11.07 -9.79 19.14
N THR A 129 -9.74 -9.94 19.05
CA THR A 129 -9.06 -10.28 17.78
C THR A 129 -9.53 -11.62 17.22
N ILE A 130 -9.69 -12.64 18.06
CA ILE A 130 -10.17 -13.96 17.62
C ILE A 130 -11.64 -13.87 17.17
N ILE A 131 -12.49 -13.12 17.90
CA ILE A 131 -13.88 -12.86 17.50
C ILE A 131 -13.94 -12.16 16.13
N ILE A 132 -13.11 -11.14 15.91
CA ILE A 132 -12.99 -10.41 14.64
C ILE A 132 -12.61 -11.38 13.51
N ALA A 133 -11.61 -12.23 13.72
CA ALA A 133 -11.20 -13.22 12.72
C ALA A 133 -12.31 -14.23 12.40
N LEU A 134 -13.05 -14.72 13.41
CA LEU A 134 -14.21 -15.59 13.23
C LEU A 134 -15.31 -14.90 12.42
N ASN A 135 -15.58 -13.62 12.73
CA ASN A 135 -16.56 -12.82 12.01
C ASN A 135 -16.16 -12.58 10.54
N ASP A 136 -14.86 -12.40 10.24
CA ASP A 136 -14.38 -12.27 8.85
C ASP A 136 -14.70 -13.53 8.03
N VAL A 137 -14.45 -14.71 8.58
CA VAL A 137 -14.77 -15.97 7.91
C VAL A 137 -16.28 -16.12 7.72
N ASN A 138 -17.08 -15.79 8.74
CA ASN A 138 -18.54 -15.82 8.63
C ASN A 138 -19.07 -14.84 7.58
N LEU A 139 -18.49 -13.64 7.47
CA LEU A 139 -18.79 -12.64 6.44
C LEU A 139 -18.49 -13.15 5.02
N ARG A 140 -17.41 -13.92 4.85
CA ARG A 140 -17.08 -14.55 3.56
C ARG A 140 -18.08 -15.63 3.16
N GLN A 141 -18.62 -16.36 4.13
CA GLN A 141 -19.50 -17.51 3.90
C GLN A 141 -20.99 -17.16 3.79
N SER A 142 -21.43 -16.05 4.38
CA SER A 142 -22.86 -15.71 4.50
C SER A 142 -23.23 -14.37 3.84
N SER A 143 -24.45 -14.26 3.33
CA SER A 143 -25.03 -12.96 2.94
C SER A 143 -25.54 -12.25 4.20
N ILE A 144 -24.70 -11.41 4.81
CA ILE A 144 -24.96 -10.81 6.13
C ILE A 144 -25.89 -9.59 6.04
N ALA A 145 -26.76 -9.36 7.03
CA ALA A 145 -27.67 -8.21 7.11
C ALA A 145 -26.89 -6.87 7.30
N ALA A 146 -27.48 -5.74 6.92
CA ALA A 146 -26.84 -4.42 7.05
C ALA A 146 -26.56 -4.05 8.52
N ASP A 147 -27.48 -4.36 9.44
CA ASP A 147 -27.38 -4.00 10.86
C ASP A 147 -26.21 -4.70 11.56
N SER A 148 -25.93 -5.95 11.22
CA SER A 148 -24.77 -6.70 11.72
C SER A 148 -23.43 -6.12 11.26
N LEU A 149 -23.40 -5.42 10.11
CA LEU A 149 -22.18 -4.87 9.56
C LEU A 149 -21.71 -3.63 10.34
N GLU A 150 -22.65 -2.78 10.77
CA GLU A 150 -22.34 -1.61 11.61
C GLU A 150 -21.82 -2.03 12.98
N SER A 151 -22.45 -3.05 13.59
CA SER A 151 -21.98 -3.61 14.86
C SER A 151 -20.57 -4.19 14.76
N TYR A 152 -20.22 -4.84 13.64
CA TYR A 152 -18.85 -5.31 13.43
C TYR A 152 -17.85 -4.15 13.29
N LYS A 153 -18.25 -3.06 12.63
CA LYS A 153 -17.39 -1.88 12.51
C LYS A 153 -17.08 -1.25 13.86
N GLU A 154 -18.10 -1.04 14.70
CA GLU A 154 -17.93 -0.52 16.06
C GLU A 154 -17.02 -1.41 16.91
N MET A 155 -17.19 -2.74 16.79
CA MET A 155 -16.33 -3.72 17.49
C MET A 155 -14.87 -3.64 17.02
N ILE A 156 -14.62 -3.48 15.71
CA ILE A 156 -13.27 -3.34 15.16
C ILE A 156 -12.63 -2.04 15.63
N GLU A 157 -13.36 -0.92 15.59
CA GLU A 157 -12.87 0.39 16.04
C GLU A 157 -12.46 0.34 17.51
N THR A 158 -13.37 -0.14 18.38
CA THR A 158 -13.10 -0.29 19.82
C THR A 158 -11.89 -1.20 20.09
N THR A 159 -11.81 -2.34 19.38
CA THR A 159 -10.68 -3.28 19.55
C THR A 159 -9.37 -2.68 19.05
N THR A 160 -9.41 -1.89 17.98
CA THR A 160 -8.22 -1.20 17.44
C THR A 160 -7.69 -0.20 18.46
N ASP A 161 -8.55 0.65 19.01
CA ASP A 161 -8.17 1.64 20.04
C ASP A 161 -7.57 0.97 21.29
N ASP A 162 -8.16 -0.12 21.76
CA ASP A 162 -7.68 -0.89 22.91
C ASP A 162 -6.28 -1.51 22.63
N LEU A 163 -6.08 -2.06 21.43
CA LEU A 163 -4.81 -2.65 21.01
C LEU A 163 -3.71 -1.60 20.78
N GLU A 164 -4.04 -0.44 20.22
CA GLU A 164 -3.11 0.68 20.06
C GLU A 164 -2.65 1.20 21.42
N THR A 165 -3.58 1.38 22.36
CA THR A 165 -3.27 1.77 23.75
C THR A 165 -2.34 0.75 24.43
N HIS A 166 -2.58 -0.56 24.20
CA HIS A 166 -1.72 -1.62 24.72
C HIS A 166 -0.33 -1.60 24.08
N LEU A 167 -0.24 -1.37 22.77
CA LEU A 167 1.02 -1.27 22.04
C LEU A 167 1.87 -0.11 22.54
N GLU A 168 1.28 1.08 22.70
CA GLU A 168 1.93 2.25 23.28
C GLU A 168 2.48 1.94 24.68
N SER A 169 1.70 1.24 25.52
CA SER A 169 2.14 0.87 26.86
C SER A 169 3.35 -0.08 26.86
N ILE A 170 3.41 -1.02 25.90
CA ILE A 170 4.55 -1.93 25.75
C ILE A 170 5.79 -1.14 25.30
N ASP A 171 5.63 -0.25 24.31
CA ASP A 171 6.72 0.56 23.78
C ASP A 171 7.31 1.49 24.84
N GLU A 172 6.46 2.18 25.61
CA GLU A 172 6.89 3.02 26.73
C GLU A 172 7.69 2.22 27.77
N LYS A 173 7.28 1.00 28.09
CA LYS A 173 7.98 0.15 29.05
C LYS A 173 9.32 -0.35 28.51
N LEU A 174 9.37 -0.76 27.23
CA LEU A 174 10.61 -1.16 26.56
C LEU A 174 11.63 -0.01 26.57
N GLU A 175 11.20 1.21 26.22
CA GLU A 175 12.05 2.41 26.28
C GLU A 175 12.53 2.72 27.70
N ASN A 176 11.64 2.61 28.69
CA ASN A 176 11.99 2.79 30.11
C ASN A 176 13.02 1.77 30.61
N ILE A 177 12.93 0.52 30.15
CA ILE A 177 13.86 -0.55 30.46
C ILE A 177 15.22 -0.27 29.81
N ILE A 178 15.24 0.09 28.53
CA ILE A 178 16.46 0.45 27.80
C ILE A 178 17.16 1.64 28.46
N ALA A 179 16.40 2.67 28.88
CA ALA A 179 16.92 3.84 29.58
C ALA A 179 17.50 3.52 30.97
N LYS A 180 17.00 2.47 31.64
CA LYS A 180 17.47 2.03 32.96
C LYS A 180 18.63 1.03 32.90
N ASN A 181 18.72 0.23 31.84
CA ASN A 181 19.76 -0.80 31.64
C ASN A 181 21.18 -0.26 31.50
N THR A 182 21.36 1.05 31.47
CA THR A 182 22.67 1.69 31.66
C THR A 182 23.25 1.49 33.06
N ARG A 183 22.52 0.88 34.02
CA ARG A 183 22.97 0.71 35.43
C ARG A 183 23.06 -0.71 36.01
N ASP A 184 22.25 -1.70 35.61
CA ASP A 184 22.33 -3.06 36.21
C ASP A 184 21.88 -4.17 35.23
N SER A 185 22.78 -5.09 34.89
CA SER A 185 22.60 -6.11 33.84
C SER A 185 22.47 -7.51 34.44
N ILE A 186 21.44 -8.27 34.00
CA ILE A 186 21.32 -9.75 33.89
C ILE A 186 19.86 -10.20 34.11
N THR A 187 19.03 -9.47 34.87
CA THR A 187 17.60 -9.85 35.08
C THR A 187 16.69 -9.42 33.93
N ASP A 188 17.13 -8.49 33.08
CA ASP A 188 16.26 -7.75 32.15
C ASP A 188 16.06 -8.41 30.77
N ALA A 189 16.98 -9.28 30.34
CA ALA A 189 16.96 -9.82 28.98
C ALA A 189 15.73 -10.70 28.67
N GLY A 190 15.25 -11.46 29.66
CA GLY A 190 14.05 -12.29 29.50
C GLY A 190 12.75 -11.49 29.51
N GLU A 191 12.69 -10.40 30.29
CA GLU A 191 11.52 -9.52 30.33
C GLU A 191 11.42 -8.70 29.02
N ILE A 192 12.55 -8.21 28.51
CA ILE A 192 12.62 -7.56 27.18
C ILE A 192 12.12 -8.49 26.08
N GLN A 193 12.60 -9.74 26.03
CA GLN A 193 12.16 -10.69 25.00
C GLN A 193 10.65 -10.95 25.08
N LEU A 194 10.10 -11.15 26.29
CA LEU A 194 8.66 -11.34 26.48
C LEU A 194 7.86 -10.13 26.00
N MET A 195 8.36 -8.92 26.23
CA MET A 195 7.75 -7.68 25.77
C MET A 195 7.84 -7.48 24.26
N GLU A 196 8.94 -7.85 23.62
CA GLU A 196 9.05 -7.85 22.17
C GLU A 196 8.11 -8.86 21.52
N GLU A 197 7.97 -10.05 22.12
CA GLU A 197 7.01 -11.05 21.66
C GLU A 197 5.57 -10.53 21.76
N GLU A 198 5.20 -9.93 22.89
CA GLU A 198 3.88 -9.31 23.03
C GLU A 198 3.68 -8.16 22.04
N ARG A 199 4.69 -7.31 21.82
CA ARG A 199 4.62 -6.21 20.83
C ARG A 199 4.30 -6.73 19.44
N LEU A 200 5.02 -7.76 18.99
CA LEU A 200 4.80 -8.38 17.68
C LEU A 200 3.40 -8.99 17.59
N SER A 201 2.90 -9.56 18.69
CA SER A 201 1.55 -10.11 18.77
C SER A 201 0.47 -9.05 18.60
N THR A 202 0.58 -7.95 19.34
CA THR A 202 -0.35 -6.82 19.26
C THR A 202 -0.36 -6.21 17.87
N GLN A 203 0.81 -6.09 17.23
CA GLN A 203 0.90 -5.66 15.82
C GLN A 203 0.15 -6.60 14.87
N LYS A 204 0.24 -7.92 15.08
CA LYS A 204 -0.53 -8.90 14.30
C LYS A 204 -2.03 -8.83 14.56
N CYS A 205 -2.44 -8.56 15.80
CA CYS A 205 -3.85 -8.31 16.12
C CYS A 205 -4.40 -7.08 15.38
N LEU A 206 -3.62 -6.00 15.31
CA LEU A 206 -3.97 -4.79 14.55
C LEU A 206 -4.06 -5.06 13.04
N GLU A 207 -3.15 -5.86 12.48
CA GLU A 207 -3.22 -6.29 11.07
C GLU A 207 -4.54 -7.04 10.77
N ILE A 208 -5.00 -7.90 11.69
CA ILE A 208 -6.28 -8.62 11.55
C ILE A 208 -7.47 -7.66 11.58
N CYS A 209 -7.46 -6.69 12.50
CA CYS A 209 -8.50 -5.67 12.58
C CYS A 209 -8.59 -4.86 11.27
N ALA A 210 -7.45 -4.45 10.73
CA ALA A 210 -7.38 -3.73 9.45
C ALA A 210 -7.87 -4.59 8.26
N GLN A 211 -7.56 -5.88 8.24
CA GLN A 211 -8.01 -6.81 7.20
C GLN A 211 -9.53 -6.93 7.16
N LEU A 212 -10.17 -7.14 8.31
CA LEU A 212 -11.63 -7.22 8.36
C LEU A 212 -12.28 -5.87 8.01
N SER A 213 -11.74 -4.75 8.51
CA SER A 213 -12.24 -3.41 8.18
C SER A 213 -12.25 -3.18 6.67
N SER A 214 -11.15 -3.49 5.97
CA SER A 214 -11.08 -3.40 4.51
C SER A 214 -12.09 -4.31 3.81
N HIS A 215 -12.30 -5.53 4.31
CA HIS A 215 -13.27 -6.45 3.74
C HIS A 215 -14.71 -5.93 3.91
N ILE A 216 -15.05 -5.34 5.06
CA ILE A 216 -16.33 -4.67 5.30
C ILE A 216 -16.53 -3.51 4.32
N ASP A 217 -15.52 -2.65 4.14
CA ASP A 217 -15.58 -1.53 3.19
C ASP A 217 -15.85 -2.02 1.76
N GLN A 218 -15.19 -3.09 1.33
CA GLN A 218 -15.42 -3.71 0.02
C GLN A 218 -16.86 -4.22 -0.14
N ILE A 219 -17.41 -4.88 0.89
CA ILE A 219 -18.80 -5.35 0.87
C ILE A 219 -19.77 -4.17 0.76
N GLN A 220 -19.52 -3.09 1.49
CA GLN A 220 -20.36 -1.88 1.44
C GLN A 220 -20.32 -1.20 0.08
N GLN A 221 -19.13 -1.10 -0.52
CA GLN A 221 -18.96 -0.57 -1.88
C GLN A 221 -19.74 -1.40 -2.90
N LEU A 222 -19.64 -2.73 -2.84
CA LEU A 222 -20.36 -3.64 -3.74
C LEU A 222 -21.89 -3.51 -3.60
N ARG A 223 -22.39 -3.32 -2.36
CA ARG A 223 -23.82 -3.08 -2.12
C ARG A 223 -24.31 -1.77 -2.72
N LYS A 224 -23.56 -0.67 -2.52
CA LYS A 224 -23.87 0.63 -3.13
C LYS A 224 -23.93 0.56 -4.66
N THR A 225 -23.07 -0.26 -5.29
CA THR A 225 -23.12 -0.51 -6.74
C THR A 225 -24.40 -1.26 -7.17
N ARG A 226 -24.89 -2.19 -6.34
CA ARG A 226 -26.06 -3.03 -6.66
C ARG A 226 -27.38 -2.29 -6.46
N ASP A 227 -27.51 -1.47 -5.43
CA ASP A 227 -28.72 -0.67 -5.21
C ASP A 227 -28.89 0.41 -6.29
N ASN A 228 -27.79 1.00 -6.78
CA ASN A 228 -27.78 1.92 -7.91
C ASN A 228 -28.11 1.28 -9.28
N SER A 229 -28.19 -0.05 -9.36
CA SER A 229 -28.57 -0.77 -10.59
C SER A 229 -30.07 -1.06 -10.71
N THR A 230 -30.85 -0.81 -9.64
CA THR A 230 -32.29 -1.10 -9.60
C THR A 230 -33.15 0.10 -9.99
N GLU A 231 -32.57 1.30 -10.06
CA GLU A 231 -33.22 2.48 -10.62
C GLU A 231 -32.41 3.03 -11.81
N SER A 232 -33.09 3.16 -12.95
CA SER A 232 -32.64 3.82 -14.18
C SER A 232 -31.92 2.95 -15.21
N GLY A 233 -32.70 2.54 -16.21
CA GLY A 233 -32.16 2.14 -17.50
C GLY A 233 -31.48 3.31 -18.21
N SER A 234 -30.53 2.94 -19.05
CA SER A 234 -29.74 3.76 -19.98
C SER A 234 -28.43 4.35 -19.43
N SER A 235 -27.34 3.85 -20.00
CA SER A 235 -26.14 4.58 -20.44
C SER A 235 -24.86 3.90 -19.96
N SER A 236 -24.09 3.41 -20.92
CA SER A 236 -22.83 2.70 -20.82
C SER A 236 -21.64 3.57 -20.36
N SER A 237 -21.82 4.47 -19.38
CA SER A 237 -20.77 5.39 -18.91
C SER A 237 -20.38 5.26 -17.43
N VAL A 238 -21.02 4.37 -16.68
CA VAL A 238 -20.81 4.22 -15.22
C VAL A 238 -19.55 3.42 -14.85
N PRO A 239 -19.17 2.32 -15.55
CA PRO A 239 -17.97 1.56 -15.19
C PRO A 239 -16.69 2.40 -15.25
N GLU A 240 -16.60 3.31 -16.21
CA GLU A 240 -15.42 4.15 -16.41
C GLU A 240 -15.30 5.23 -15.32
N ARG A 241 -16.41 5.80 -14.86
CA ARG A 241 -16.42 6.76 -13.74
C ARG A 241 -16.02 6.13 -12.40
N VAL A 242 -16.54 4.93 -12.09
CA VAL A 242 -16.24 4.22 -10.84
C VAL A 242 -14.77 3.79 -10.78
N THR A 243 -14.23 3.29 -11.89
CA THR A 243 -12.79 2.98 -11.97
C THR A 243 -11.93 4.24 -11.80
N ASN A 244 -12.39 5.38 -12.33
CA ASN A 244 -11.65 6.64 -12.21
C ASN A 244 -11.71 7.25 -10.81
N GLU A 245 -12.86 7.19 -10.12
CA GLU A 245 -13.01 7.63 -8.73
C GLU A 245 -12.20 6.77 -7.76
N GLY A 246 -12.28 5.43 -7.87
CA GLY A 246 -11.48 4.53 -7.05
C GLY A 246 -9.97 4.66 -7.30
N LEU A 247 -9.57 4.89 -8.55
CA LEU A 247 -8.18 5.16 -8.90
C LEU A 247 -7.71 6.51 -8.34
N GLN A 248 -8.58 7.52 -8.35
CA GLN A 248 -8.28 8.84 -7.80
C GLN A 248 -8.18 8.82 -6.27
N GLU A 249 -9.04 8.05 -5.60
CA GLU A 249 -8.98 7.83 -4.16
C GLU A 249 -7.71 7.07 -3.75
N CYS A 250 -7.37 6.01 -4.49
CA CYS A 250 -6.11 5.27 -4.33
C CYS A 250 -4.89 6.19 -4.53
N LYS A 251 -4.91 7.03 -5.58
CA LYS A 251 -3.87 8.02 -5.84
C LYS A 251 -3.70 9.00 -4.67
N ASN A 252 -4.81 9.52 -4.13
CA ASN A 252 -4.79 10.43 -3.00
C ASN A 252 -4.28 9.75 -1.72
N SER A 253 -4.70 8.51 -1.48
CA SER A 253 -4.23 7.71 -0.34
C SER A 253 -2.73 7.42 -0.42
N LEU A 254 -2.24 7.05 -1.60
CA LEU A 254 -0.82 6.81 -1.86
C LEU A 254 0.01 8.08 -1.69
N PHE A 255 -0.51 9.22 -2.16
CA PHE A 255 0.14 10.52 -1.96
C PHE A 255 0.24 10.88 -0.48
N ASN A 256 -0.83 10.66 0.28
CA ASN A 256 -0.85 10.94 1.71
C ASN A 256 0.08 10.03 2.51
N THR A 257 0.14 8.73 2.17
CA THR A 257 1.07 7.78 2.82
C THR A 257 2.53 8.08 2.46
N ALA A 258 2.82 8.43 1.20
CA ALA A 258 4.14 8.89 0.79
C ALA A 258 4.58 10.14 1.58
N ALA A 259 3.71 11.14 1.71
CA ALA A 259 3.99 12.36 2.48
C ALA A 259 4.22 12.06 3.97
N LYS A 260 3.45 11.14 4.57
CA LYS A 260 3.64 10.70 5.96
C LYS A 260 4.99 10.00 6.16
N LEU A 261 5.36 9.09 5.26
CA LEU A 261 6.66 8.40 5.30
C LEU A 261 7.82 9.37 5.13
N GLU A 262 7.67 10.33 4.22
CA GLU A 262 8.66 11.37 3.95
C GLU A 262 8.88 12.28 5.16
N ASN A 263 7.81 12.60 5.91
CA ASN A 263 7.90 13.34 7.16
C ASN A 263 8.53 12.49 8.28
N HIS A 264 8.17 11.21 8.36
CA HIS A 264 8.73 10.30 9.36
C HIS A 264 10.25 10.12 9.17
N LEU A 265 10.72 10.00 7.93
CA LEU A 265 12.14 9.93 7.62
C LEU A 265 12.87 11.21 8.05
N LYS A 266 12.26 12.38 7.83
CA LYS A 266 12.80 13.68 8.29
C LYS A 266 12.91 13.73 9.81
N ILE A 267 11.87 13.31 10.53
CA ILE A 267 11.86 13.25 12.00
C ILE A 267 12.95 12.30 12.53
N LEU A 268 13.12 11.12 11.91
CA LEU A 268 14.17 10.19 12.30
C LEU A 268 15.57 10.76 12.08
N MET A 269 15.79 11.45 10.96
CA MET A 269 17.07 12.07 10.64
C MET A 269 17.41 13.21 11.62
N ASP A 270 16.44 14.07 11.94
CA ASP A 270 16.59 15.11 12.96
C ASP A 270 16.88 14.51 14.34
N ARG A 271 16.18 13.42 14.71
CA ARG A 271 16.40 12.71 15.98
C ARG A 271 17.80 12.10 16.08
N ILE A 272 18.34 11.55 14.98
CA ILE A 272 19.71 11.01 14.93
C ILE A 272 20.72 12.14 15.15
N VAL A 273 20.52 13.29 14.50
CA VAL A 273 21.40 14.47 14.62
C VAL A 273 21.31 15.13 16.00
N THR A 274 20.14 15.13 16.64
CA THR A 274 20.01 15.65 18.02
C THR A 274 20.64 14.69 19.03
N ASN A 275 20.43 13.38 18.86
CA ASN A 275 20.98 12.38 19.77
C ASN A 275 22.51 12.30 19.70
N SER A 276 23.09 12.47 18.51
CA SER A 276 24.55 12.50 18.32
C SER A 276 25.20 13.72 18.99
N LYS A 277 24.52 14.87 19.02
CA LYS A 277 24.96 16.08 19.74
C LYS A 277 24.93 15.93 21.26
N THR A 278 24.06 15.07 21.80
CA THR A 278 23.93 14.81 23.25
C THR A 278 24.78 13.64 23.75
N SER A 279 25.33 12.84 22.84
CA SER A 279 26.19 11.69 23.14
C SER A 279 27.67 12.07 22.91
N THR A 280 28.63 11.32 23.47
CA THR A 280 30.08 11.58 23.33
C THR A 280 30.61 11.22 21.94
N ALA A 281 29.94 11.65 20.87
CA ALA A 281 30.40 11.50 19.49
C ALA A 281 31.53 12.51 19.20
N SER A 282 32.47 12.18 18.31
CA SER A 282 33.55 13.10 17.96
C SER A 282 32.99 14.31 17.21
N GLN A 283 33.63 15.48 17.37
CA GLN A 283 33.18 16.71 16.71
C GLN A 283 33.23 16.61 15.17
N GLU A 284 34.09 15.75 14.64
CA GLU A 284 34.19 15.44 13.21
C GLU A 284 33.00 14.59 12.73
N ASP A 285 32.57 13.59 13.50
CA ASP A 285 31.37 12.78 13.17
C ASP A 285 30.10 13.63 13.15
N ILE A 286 29.97 14.61 14.06
CA ILE A 286 28.83 15.53 14.10
C ILE A 286 28.83 16.45 12.87
N ALA A 287 29.99 16.93 12.43
CA ALA A 287 30.12 17.76 11.23
C ALA A 287 29.82 16.96 9.95
N GLU A 288 30.28 15.70 9.88
CA GLU A 288 29.99 14.81 8.75
C GLU A 288 28.50 14.46 8.65
N LEU A 289 27.84 14.19 9.78
CA LEU A 289 26.39 13.94 9.82
C LEU A 289 25.57 15.15 9.36
N LEU A 290 25.95 16.37 9.76
CA LEU A 290 25.29 17.59 9.28
C LEU A 290 25.48 17.79 7.78
N ARG A 291 26.68 17.51 7.26
CA ARG A 291 26.97 17.57 5.83
C ARG A 291 26.13 16.57 5.04
N LEU A 292 26.00 15.33 5.53
CA LEU A 292 25.15 14.31 4.93
C LEU A 292 23.66 14.67 4.95
N GLN A 293 23.19 15.33 6.01
CA GLN A 293 21.82 15.84 6.08
C GLN A 293 21.55 16.91 5.01
N GLU A 294 22.47 17.87 4.85
CA GLU A 294 22.38 18.91 3.83
C GLU A 294 22.43 18.32 2.40
N GLU A 295 23.34 17.39 2.15
CA GLU A 295 23.45 16.69 0.86
C GLU A 295 22.17 15.90 0.54
N TRP A 296 21.57 15.25 1.54
CA TRP A 296 20.34 14.50 1.37
C TRP A 296 19.15 15.42 1.05
N GLU A 297 18.97 16.52 1.78
CA GLU A 297 17.88 17.48 1.54
C GLU A 297 18.03 18.11 0.13
N THR A 298 19.26 18.49 -0.24
CA THR A 298 19.57 19.05 -1.56
C THR A 298 19.28 18.04 -2.68
N THR A 299 19.67 16.78 -2.51
CA THR A 299 19.43 15.71 -3.49
C THR A 299 17.93 15.46 -3.67
N ARG A 300 17.17 15.47 -2.57
CA ARG A 300 15.71 15.29 -2.62
C ARG A 300 15.02 16.44 -3.32
N GLN A 301 15.46 17.68 -3.06
CA GLN A 301 14.94 18.85 -3.74
C GLN A 301 15.23 18.82 -5.24
N CYS A 302 16.44 18.42 -5.64
CA CYS A 302 16.78 18.19 -7.06
C CYS A 302 15.87 17.12 -7.69
N MET A 303 15.62 16.00 -6.99
CA MET A 303 14.72 14.95 -7.47
C MET A 303 13.28 15.45 -7.64
N HIS A 304 12.77 16.24 -6.70
CA HIS A 304 11.46 16.86 -6.78
C HIS A 304 11.35 17.80 -7.99
N ILE A 305 12.37 18.63 -8.23
CA ILE A 305 12.43 19.52 -9.41
C ILE A 305 12.41 18.69 -10.70
N CYS A 306 13.21 17.62 -10.79
CA CYS A 306 13.25 16.73 -11.95
C CYS A 306 11.90 16.03 -12.20
N SER A 307 11.25 15.56 -11.13
CA SER A 307 9.92 14.93 -11.21
C SER A 307 8.85 15.93 -11.67
N LYS A 308 8.87 17.15 -11.13
CA LYS A 308 7.98 18.23 -11.54
C LYS A 308 8.22 18.65 -12.99
N ALA A 309 9.47 18.67 -13.45
CA ALA A 309 9.79 18.92 -14.85
C ALA A 309 9.29 17.79 -15.77
N GLY A 310 9.37 16.53 -15.34
CA GLY A 310 8.85 15.37 -16.07
C GLY A 310 7.33 15.39 -16.20
N THR A 311 6.60 15.64 -15.11
CA THR A 311 5.13 15.80 -15.14
C THR A 311 4.69 16.98 -16.00
N HIS A 312 5.37 18.12 -15.92
CA HIS A 312 5.11 19.26 -16.80
C HIS A 312 5.40 18.95 -18.28
N LEU A 313 6.35 18.07 -18.59
CA LEU A 313 6.59 17.60 -19.95
C LEU A 313 5.46 16.68 -20.42
N ASP A 314 4.99 15.76 -19.57
CA ASP A 314 3.91 14.82 -19.90
C ASP A 314 2.56 15.53 -20.09
N GLU A 315 2.25 16.54 -19.28
CA GLU A 315 1.02 17.35 -19.41
C GLU A 315 1.04 18.22 -20.68
N ASN A 316 2.22 18.73 -21.05
CA ASN A 316 2.39 19.60 -22.21
C ASN A 316 2.76 18.85 -23.50
N ALA A 317 2.98 17.53 -23.45
CA ALA A 317 3.14 16.71 -24.63
C ALA A 317 1.79 16.11 -25.06
N SER A 318 1.47 16.19 -26.34
CA SER A 318 0.33 15.45 -26.90
C SER A 318 0.85 14.14 -27.49
N THR A 319 0.38 13.00 -26.96
CA THR A 319 0.66 11.69 -27.54
C THR A 319 -0.35 11.34 -28.62
N ILE A 320 0.11 11.05 -29.85
CA ILE A 320 -0.77 10.79 -31.01
C ILE A 320 -0.30 9.52 -31.74
N ASP A 321 -1.12 8.46 -31.77
CA ASP A 321 -0.88 7.32 -32.69
C ASP A 321 -1.90 7.40 -33.84
N ASN A 322 -1.41 7.60 -35.06
CA ASN A 322 -2.22 7.77 -36.26
C ASN A 322 -1.99 6.59 -37.21
N TYR A 323 -3.06 5.92 -37.63
CA TYR A 323 -3.02 4.78 -38.55
C TYR A 323 -3.99 5.00 -39.72
N ALA A 324 -3.52 4.80 -40.95
CA ALA A 324 -4.38 4.86 -42.14
C ALA A 324 -4.03 3.78 -43.16
N THR A 325 -5.05 3.38 -43.93
CA THR A 325 -4.94 2.39 -45.01
C THR A 325 -5.51 2.91 -46.32
N GLY A 326 -4.93 2.54 -47.46
CA GLY A 326 -5.42 2.92 -48.80
C GLY A 326 -4.79 4.21 -49.37
N ASP A 327 -5.58 5.05 -50.04
CA ASP A 327 -5.17 6.40 -50.49
C ASP A 327 -5.52 7.40 -49.39
N ALA A 328 -4.53 7.76 -48.58
CA ALA A 328 -4.73 8.49 -47.33
C ALA A 328 -3.76 9.66 -47.19
N VAL A 329 -4.26 10.77 -46.65
CA VAL A 329 -3.46 11.93 -46.25
C VAL A 329 -3.57 12.08 -44.74
N GLN A 330 -2.45 11.93 -44.03
CA GLN A 330 -2.39 11.97 -42.58
C GLN A 330 -1.65 13.21 -42.11
N PHE A 331 -2.27 14.00 -41.24
CA PHE A 331 -1.66 15.16 -40.59
C PHE A 331 -1.39 14.85 -39.10
N MET A 332 -0.18 15.12 -38.63
CA MET A 332 0.25 15.02 -37.24
C MET A 332 1.02 16.29 -36.87
N VAL A 333 0.28 17.38 -36.70
CA VAL A 333 0.82 18.74 -36.71
C VAL A 333 0.45 19.49 -35.43
N SER A 334 1.40 20.27 -34.90
CA SER A 334 1.20 21.20 -33.79
C SER A 334 1.11 22.62 -34.35
N THR A 335 0.06 23.37 -34.00
CA THR A 335 -0.13 24.77 -34.40
C THR A 335 0.18 25.77 -33.29
N ASN A 336 0.44 25.29 -32.07
CA ASN A 336 0.59 26.08 -30.84
C ASN A 336 1.87 25.75 -30.07
N GLU A 337 2.91 25.26 -30.77
CA GLU A 337 4.22 24.88 -30.22
C GLU A 337 4.19 23.76 -29.18
N LYS A 338 3.01 23.15 -28.96
CA LYS A 338 2.88 21.98 -28.10
C LYS A 338 3.70 20.83 -28.65
N ILE A 339 4.46 20.16 -27.78
CA ILE A 339 5.29 19.01 -28.16
C ILE A 339 4.37 17.87 -28.57
N ILE A 340 4.61 17.27 -29.74
CA ILE A 340 3.88 16.07 -30.18
C ILE A 340 4.80 14.88 -30.06
N HIS A 341 4.41 13.91 -29.24
CA HIS A 341 5.04 12.61 -29.18
C HIS A 341 4.14 11.60 -29.89
N GLY A 342 4.35 11.40 -31.19
CA GLY A 342 3.41 10.61 -31.97
C GLY A 342 4.04 9.60 -32.92
N ARG A 343 3.27 8.56 -33.23
CA ARG A 343 3.59 7.53 -34.20
C ARG A 343 2.59 7.64 -35.35
N ASN A 344 3.08 7.76 -36.59
CA ASN A 344 2.22 7.84 -37.77
C ASN A 344 2.50 6.66 -38.70
N ARG A 345 1.51 5.78 -38.90
CA ARG A 345 1.59 4.55 -39.68
C ARG A 345 0.64 4.61 -40.86
N GLY A 346 1.13 4.28 -42.04
CA GLY A 346 0.37 4.31 -43.29
C GLY A 346 0.60 3.04 -44.11
N LEU A 347 -0.49 2.37 -44.53
CA LEU A 347 -0.44 1.15 -45.33
C LEU A 347 -1.35 1.27 -46.57
N GLY A 348 -0.77 1.59 -47.72
CA GLY A 348 -1.51 1.65 -48.98
C GLY A 348 -0.66 2.09 -50.15
N TRP A 349 -1.21 2.00 -51.36
CA TRP A 349 -0.50 2.30 -52.61
C TRP A 349 -0.21 3.81 -52.78
N ARG A 350 -0.86 4.68 -52.00
CA ARG A 350 -0.72 6.14 -52.09
C ARG A 350 -0.97 6.84 -50.75
N THR A 351 -0.05 6.70 -49.79
CA THR A 351 -0.14 7.40 -48.50
C THR A 351 0.76 8.63 -48.43
N ARG A 352 0.23 9.75 -47.93
CA ARG A 352 0.97 11.00 -47.70
C ARG A 352 0.88 11.38 -46.24
N GLN A 353 2.01 11.72 -45.64
CA GLN A 353 2.07 12.09 -44.23
C GLN A 353 2.72 13.46 -44.07
N VAL A 354 2.12 14.27 -43.21
CA VAL A 354 2.62 15.59 -42.81
C VAL A 354 2.73 15.58 -41.30
N GLY A 355 3.87 16.00 -40.76
CA GLY A 355 4.03 16.13 -39.32
C GLY A 355 5.01 17.22 -38.93
N GLY A 356 4.93 17.63 -37.66
CA GLY A 356 5.78 18.66 -37.08
C GLY A 356 5.01 19.92 -36.68
N HIS A 357 5.71 21.04 -36.56
CA HIS A 357 5.10 22.31 -36.19
C HIS A 357 4.79 23.14 -37.45
N LEU A 358 3.52 23.55 -37.61
CA LEU A 358 3.08 24.38 -38.73
C LEU A 358 2.13 25.45 -38.21
N SER A 359 2.20 26.66 -38.76
CA SER A 359 1.18 27.67 -38.49
C SER A 359 -0.18 27.24 -39.07
N ASP A 360 -1.26 27.73 -38.48
CA ASP A 360 -2.64 27.45 -38.94
C ASP A 360 -2.82 27.81 -40.43
N ALA A 361 -2.28 28.96 -40.87
CA ALA A 361 -2.31 29.37 -42.27
C ALA A 361 -1.59 28.38 -43.20
N SER A 362 -0.43 27.86 -42.78
CA SER A 362 0.33 26.88 -43.57
C SER A 362 -0.40 25.53 -43.63
N LEU A 363 -1.00 25.11 -42.52
CA LEU A 363 -1.76 23.87 -42.43
C LEU A 363 -3.00 23.92 -43.34
N GLN A 364 -3.75 25.02 -43.31
CA GLN A 364 -4.93 25.21 -44.15
C GLN A 364 -4.57 25.26 -45.64
N GLN A 365 -3.47 25.93 -46.01
CA GLN A 365 -3.00 25.98 -47.39
C GLN A 365 -2.55 24.60 -47.88
N LEU A 366 -1.73 23.91 -47.07
CA LEU A 366 -1.23 22.57 -47.39
C LEU A 366 -2.36 21.54 -47.52
N SER A 367 -3.38 21.63 -46.67
CA SER A 367 -4.58 20.79 -46.74
C SER A 367 -5.33 21.00 -48.06
N LYS A 368 -5.55 22.26 -48.47
CA LYS A 368 -6.20 22.60 -49.75
C LYS A 368 -5.40 22.08 -50.95
N ASP A 369 -4.09 22.24 -50.95
CA ASP A 369 -3.22 21.82 -52.04
C ASP A 369 -3.15 20.29 -52.17
N MET A 370 -3.05 19.57 -51.05
CA MET A 370 -3.08 18.10 -51.05
C MET A 370 -4.40 17.53 -51.56
N THR A 371 -5.52 18.19 -51.22
CA THR A 371 -6.86 17.82 -51.67
C THR A 371 -6.99 17.99 -53.20
N ARG A 372 -6.47 19.09 -53.75
CA ARG A 372 -6.46 19.34 -55.22
C ARG A 372 -5.65 18.30 -56.00
N VAL A 373 -4.53 17.84 -55.45
CA VAL A 373 -3.68 16.81 -56.08
C VAL A 373 -4.37 15.43 -56.08
N ASN A 374 -5.28 15.16 -55.15
CA ASN A 374 -6.06 13.92 -55.13
C ASN A 374 -7.14 13.93 -56.22
N PHE A 375 -7.86 15.05 -56.40
CA PHE A 375 -8.86 15.19 -57.45
C PHE A 375 -8.28 15.18 -58.88
N ALA A 376 -7.12 15.81 -59.10
CA ALA A 376 -6.49 15.83 -60.43
C ALA A 376 -6.04 14.44 -60.93
N ASN A 377 -5.91 13.45 -60.05
CA ASN A 377 -5.50 12.08 -60.42
C ASN A 377 -6.69 11.11 -60.59
N THR A 378 -7.86 11.42 -60.04
CA THR A 378 -9.08 10.64 -60.30
C THR A 378 -9.62 10.90 -61.70
N ASP A 379 -9.39 12.09 -62.26
CA ASP A 379 -9.89 12.49 -63.58
C ASP A 379 -9.10 11.90 -64.76
N HIS A 380 -7.92 11.33 -64.52
CA HIS A 380 -7.12 10.68 -65.57
C HIS A 380 -7.41 9.18 -65.78
N ARG A 381 -8.39 8.60 -65.08
CA ARG A 381 -8.80 7.18 -65.27
C ARG A 381 -9.99 7.03 -66.23
N GLY A 382 -9.99 7.79 -67.32
CA GLY A 382 -11.07 7.79 -68.29
C GLY A 382 -10.63 8.18 -69.69
N SER A 383 -9.75 7.40 -70.32
CA SER A 383 -9.65 7.33 -71.79
C SER A 383 -8.91 6.06 -72.23
N PRO A 384 -9.56 5.11 -72.92
CA PRO A 384 -8.88 4.07 -73.66
C PRO A 384 -8.47 4.64 -75.02
N SER A 385 -7.16 4.76 -75.29
CA SER A 385 -6.68 4.90 -76.66
C SER A 385 -5.79 3.71 -76.99
N ALA A 386 -6.28 2.93 -77.94
CA ALA A 386 -5.64 1.76 -78.49
C ALA A 386 -4.44 2.13 -79.39
N GLY A 387 -3.46 1.22 -79.41
CA GLY A 387 -2.60 0.91 -80.55
C GLY A 387 -1.34 1.76 -80.72
N GLN A 388 -0.18 1.17 -80.40
CA GLN A 388 0.65 0.52 -81.42
C GLN A 388 1.80 -0.25 -80.74
N ASP A 389 1.93 -1.49 -81.18
CA ASP A 389 3.05 -2.40 -80.97
C ASP A 389 4.19 -2.01 -81.92
N GLU A 390 5.43 -1.96 -81.44
CA GLU A 390 6.65 -2.39 -82.14
C GLU A 390 7.90 -2.18 -81.24
N GLY A 391 8.71 -3.24 -81.08
CA GLY A 391 10.17 -3.09 -80.96
C GLY A 391 10.84 -3.62 -79.68
N LEU A 392 11.46 -4.81 -79.79
CA LEU A 392 12.31 -5.48 -78.80
C LEU A 392 13.47 -4.66 -78.21
N GLY A 393 13.83 -4.96 -76.96
CA GLY A 393 15.13 -4.60 -76.36
C GLY A 393 15.33 -5.16 -74.95
N ASP A 394 15.83 -6.38 -74.86
CA ASP A 394 16.19 -7.14 -73.66
C ASP A 394 17.37 -6.49 -72.87
N LYS A 395 17.24 -6.31 -71.53
CA LYS A 395 18.29 -6.55 -70.51
C LYS A 395 17.83 -6.29 -69.05
N PRO A 396 18.46 -6.94 -68.04
CA PRO A 396 17.81 -7.30 -66.78
C PRO A 396 18.14 -6.40 -65.57
N LEU A 397 17.21 -6.43 -64.60
CA LEU A 397 17.36 -6.27 -63.13
C LEU A 397 18.25 -5.15 -62.57
N SER A 398 17.61 -4.16 -61.95
CA SER A 398 18.10 -3.58 -60.70
C SER A 398 16.92 -3.16 -59.83
N GLU A 399 16.43 -4.13 -59.06
CA GLU A 399 15.41 -3.93 -58.04
C GLU A 399 16.08 -3.29 -56.81
N PHE A 400 15.45 -2.26 -56.23
CA PHE A 400 15.74 -1.65 -54.91
C PHE A 400 16.88 -0.60 -54.76
N LYS A 401 16.89 0.50 -55.53
CA LYS A 401 17.75 1.66 -55.16
C LYS A 401 17.08 3.00 -54.83
N ASP A 402 15.79 3.21 -55.12
CA ASP A 402 15.16 4.53 -54.97
C ASP A 402 13.87 4.53 -54.11
N ARG A 403 13.90 3.95 -52.91
CA ARG A 403 12.78 4.03 -51.93
C ARG A 403 13.00 5.02 -50.78
N TYR A 404 13.59 6.17 -51.06
CA TYR A 404 13.49 7.33 -50.16
C TYR A 404 13.04 8.54 -50.96
N GLY A 405 11.87 9.09 -50.60
CA GLY A 405 11.33 10.31 -51.23
C GLY A 405 12.28 11.49 -51.03
N ARG A 406 12.47 12.31 -52.07
CA ARG A 406 13.31 13.52 -51.99
C ARG A 406 12.71 14.51 -51.01
N GLY A 407 13.29 14.61 -49.81
CA GLY A 407 12.96 15.67 -48.87
C GLY A 407 13.32 17.04 -49.46
N PHE A 408 12.44 18.01 -49.30
CA PHE A 408 12.66 19.40 -49.73
C PHE A 408 12.96 20.26 -48.51
N LYS A 409 14.09 20.97 -48.53
CA LYS A 409 14.50 21.87 -47.43
C LYS A 409 14.13 23.30 -47.82
N LEU A 410 13.24 23.94 -47.06
CA LEU A 410 12.88 25.35 -47.27
C LEU A 410 14.01 26.25 -46.78
N MET A 411 14.46 27.19 -47.63
CA MET A 411 15.51 28.15 -47.27
C MET A 411 14.94 29.24 -46.35
N THR A 412 15.64 29.50 -45.25
CA THR A 412 15.35 30.61 -44.34
C THR A 412 16.08 31.87 -44.82
N GLU A 413 15.37 32.96 -45.07
CA GLU A 413 16.00 34.26 -45.28
C GLU A 413 16.62 34.76 -43.96
N ARG A 414 17.91 35.10 -44.00
CA ARG A 414 18.65 35.71 -42.89
C ARG A 414 18.26 37.17 -42.74
N SER A 415 17.72 37.56 -41.59
CA SER A 415 17.85 38.93 -41.07
C SER A 415 18.97 38.94 -40.02
N ALA A 416 19.94 39.83 -40.22
CA ALA A 416 21.15 39.96 -39.40
C ALA A 416 20.85 40.56 -38.00
N PRO A 417 21.72 40.33 -36.99
CA PRO A 417 21.48 40.73 -35.61
C PRO A 417 21.94 42.16 -35.33
N ASN A 418 21.09 42.97 -34.69
CA ASN A 418 21.53 44.16 -33.97
C ASN A 418 21.88 43.76 -32.54
N VAL A 419 23.17 43.73 -32.23
CA VAL A 419 23.72 43.52 -30.89
C VAL A 419 23.91 44.88 -30.24
N SER A 420 23.18 45.16 -29.17
CA SER A 420 23.59 46.14 -28.15
C SER A 420 23.65 45.42 -26.81
N SER A 421 24.87 45.03 -26.43
CA SER A 421 25.23 44.46 -25.14
C SER A 421 25.18 45.52 -24.05
N THR A 422 24.50 45.23 -22.93
CA THR A 422 24.71 45.93 -21.67
C THR A 422 24.86 44.89 -20.57
N THR A 423 26.10 44.68 -20.13
CA THR A 423 26.49 43.90 -18.95
C THR A 423 26.46 44.79 -17.71
N PRO A 424 25.98 44.32 -16.54
CA PRO A 424 26.32 44.93 -15.26
C PRO A 424 27.56 44.26 -14.63
N PRO A 425 28.26 44.95 -13.71
CA PRO A 425 29.61 44.61 -13.29
C PRO A 425 29.64 43.59 -12.14
N LYS A 426 30.74 42.83 -12.11
CA LYS A 426 31.23 42.10 -10.93
C LYS A 426 31.70 43.10 -9.89
N SER A 427 31.30 42.90 -8.64
CA SER A 427 31.94 43.51 -7.47
C SER A 427 32.70 42.42 -6.71
N GLU A 428 34.03 42.47 -6.80
CA GLU A 428 34.95 41.94 -5.79
C GLU A 428 35.09 43.00 -4.69
N GLN A 429 34.82 42.61 -3.45
CA GLN A 429 35.67 42.90 -2.28
C GLN A 429 35.32 41.95 -1.14
#